data_AF-A0A832ERV6-F1
#
_entry.id   AF-A0A832ERV6-F1
#
_cell.length_a   1.000
_cell.length_b   1.000
_cell.length_c   1.000
_cell.angle_alpha   90.00
_cell.angle_beta   90.00
_cell.angle_gamma   90.00
#
_symmetry.space_group_name_H-M   'P 1'
#
loop_
_entity.id
_entity.type
_entity.pdbx_description
1 polymer ?
#
loop_
_entity_poly.entity_id
_entity_poly.type
_entity_poly.pdbx_seq_one_letter_code
_entity_poly.pdbx_strand_id
1 'polypeptide(L)'
;GRAEALALLRQQGFPIRSRLITFSAYNHEADLWLDWADGDTIWCHLPECRGILLKLSETHLRGAHNAENIMAVLAAGLAFGLPVRAMREAIMAYVPQPHRCEIVAERNGVTYINDSKATNVDAVIKALRALPAPVILIAGGRDKGLDYTVAREALAQKVKLAVLIGETRAAMARAWRPVVPCVEADSLDEAVAIAARQAGAGETVLLSPACASFDMFRNYEHRGEEFKRAVFAAHAEVRNNQPTVRERNP
;
A
#
# COMPACT_ATOMS: atom_id res chain seq x y z
N GLY A 1 -20.60 -11.23 -13.51
CA GLY A 1 -19.70 -11.48 -12.34
C GLY A 1 -19.30 -12.96 -12.25
N ARG A 2 -18.25 -13.33 -11.50
CA ARG A 2 -17.75 -14.72 -11.36
C ARG A 2 -18.85 -15.75 -11.02
N ALA A 3 -19.91 -15.32 -10.32
CA ALA A 3 -21.10 -16.11 -10.03
C ALA A 3 -21.95 -16.45 -11.28
N GLU A 4 -22.07 -15.55 -12.25
CA GLU A 4 -22.83 -15.78 -13.49
C GLU A 4 -22.09 -16.71 -14.45
N ALA A 5 -20.76 -16.59 -14.55
CA ALA A 5 -19.95 -17.48 -15.39
C ALA A 5 -20.00 -18.94 -14.90
N LEU A 6 -19.96 -19.15 -13.58
CA LEU A 6 -20.12 -20.48 -12.96
C LEU A 6 -21.54 -21.03 -13.11
N ALA A 7 -22.56 -20.17 -13.05
CA ALA A 7 -23.95 -20.57 -13.29
C ALA A 7 -24.18 -21.00 -14.75
N LEU A 8 -23.59 -20.29 -15.71
CA LEU A 8 -23.68 -20.60 -17.14
C LEU A 8 -23.03 -21.95 -17.48
N LEU A 9 -21.83 -22.21 -16.93
CA LEU A 9 -21.10 -23.46 -17.15
C LEU A 9 -21.82 -24.67 -16.53
N ARG A 10 -22.49 -24.49 -15.39
CA ARG A 10 -23.35 -25.53 -14.76
C ARG A 10 -24.61 -25.80 -15.58
N GLN A 11 -25.22 -24.77 -16.18
CA GLN A 11 -26.38 -24.92 -17.08
C GLN A 11 -26.06 -25.73 -18.34
N GLN A 12 -24.81 -25.65 -18.83
CA GLN A 12 -24.37 -26.40 -20.01
C GLN A 12 -23.95 -27.85 -19.74
N GLY A 13 -24.18 -28.36 -18.52
CA GLY A 13 -23.96 -29.78 -18.22
C GLY A 13 -22.49 -30.22 -18.17
N PHE A 14 -21.54 -29.27 -18.16
CA PHE A 14 -20.14 -29.59 -17.92
C PHE A 14 -19.91 -29.78 -16.42
N PRO A 15 -19.59 -31.00 -15.94
CA PRO A 15 -19.27 -31.20 -14.54
C PRO A 15 -17.91 -30.58 -14.25
N ILE A 16 -17.89 -29.33 -13.81
CA ILE A 16 -16.69 -28.73 -13.23
C ILE A 16 -16.47 -29.41 -11.88
N ARG A 17 -15.54 -30.38 -11.83
CA ARG A 17 -15.04 -30.92 -10.57
C ARG A 17 -14.22 -29.83 -9.87
N SER A 18 -14.89 -28.99 -9.10
CA SER A 18 -14.24 -27.98 -8.26
C SER A 18 -14.17 -28.47 -6.82
N ARG A 19 -13.02 -28.31 -6.18
CA ARG A 19 -12.86 -28.47 -4.74
C ARG A 19 -12.82 -27.08 -4.10
N LEU A 20 -13.70 -26.83 -3.13
CA LEU A 20 -13.64 -25.61 -2.32
C LEU A 20 -12.55 -25.79 -1.25
N ILE A 21 -11.67 -24.80 -1.13
CA ILE A 21 -10.72 -24.67 -0.02
C ILE A 21 -10.95 -23.28 0.58
N THR A 22 -11.31 -23.24 1.85
CA THR A 22 -11.60 -22.03 2.61
C THR A 22 -10.41 -21.62 3.46
N PHE A 23 -10.25 -20.32 3.70
CA PHE A 23 -9.26 -19.82 4.64
C PHE A 23 -9.78 -18.60 5.40
N SER A 24 -9.36 -18.44 6.66
CA SER A 24 -9.71 -17.27 7.47
C SER A 24 -8.74 -17.04 8.61
N ALA A 25 -8.37 -15.77 8.84
CA ALA A 25 -7.63 -15.41 10.05
C ALA A 25 -8.53 -15.24 11.30
N TYR A 26 -9.85 -15.40 11.14
CA TYR A 26 -10.85 -15.08 12.17
C TYR A 26 -11.83 -16.22 12.43
N ASN A 27 -11.82 -17.28 11.61
CA ASN A 27 -12.70 -18.43 11.74
C ASN A 27 -11.90 -19.73 11.72
N HIS A 28 -11.91 -20.47 12.85
CA HIS A 28 -11.18 -21.73 13.03
C HIS A 28 -11.83 -22.94 12.32
N GLU A 29 -13.05 -22.77 11.80
CA GLU A 29 -13.74 -23.79 11.00
C GLU A 29 -13.29 -23.80 9.54
N ALA A 30 -12.52 -22.79 9.10
CA ALA A 30 -11.97 -22.75 7.75
C ALA A 30 -10.92 -23.86 7.54
N ASP A 31 -10.79 -24.35 6.30
CA ASP A 31 -9.85 -25.42 5.96
C ASP A 31 -8.40 -25.04 6.32
N LEU A 32 -8.04 -23.77 6.12
CA LEU A 32 -6.82 -23.17 6.63
C LEU A 32 -7.19 -22.02 7.57
N TRP A 33 -6.61 -21.97 8.76
CA TRP A 33 -6.92 -20.91 9.72
C TRP A 33 -5.71 -20.48 10.55
N LEU A 34 -5.74 -19.23 11.01
CA LEU A 34 -4.75 -18.69 11.95
C LEU A 34 -5.22 -18.96 13.39
N ASP A 35 -4.35 -19.53 14.20
CA ASP A 35 -4.59 -19.69 15.62
C ASP A 35 -4.62 -18.33 16.31
N TRP A 36 -5.80 -17.92 16.73
CA TRP A 36 -6.02 -16.66 17.45
C TRP A 36 -5.44 -16.65 18.87
N ALA A 37 -5.18 -17.83 19.46
CA ALA A 37 -4.61 -17.92 20.80
C ALA A 37 -3.15 -17.44 20.83
N ASP A 38 -2.39 -17.71 19.75
CA ASP A 38 -1.00 -17.25 19.61
C ASP A 38 -0.81 -16.17 18.54
N GLY A 39 -1.78 -15.99 17.64
CA GLY A 39 -1.71 -15.04 16.52
C GLY A 39 -0.61 -15.37 15.51
N ASP A 40 -0.09 -16.60 15.51
CA ASP A 40 1.15 -17.00 14.85
C ASP A 40 1.00 -18.29 14.02
N THR A 41 0.30 -19.30 14.54
CA THR A 41 0.30 -20.63 13.94
C THR A 41 -0.80 -20.78 12.88
N ILE A 42 -0.43 -21.13 11.64
CA ILE A 42 -1.39 -21.48 10.58
C ILE A 42 -1.62 -23.00 10.57
N TRP A 43 -2.87 -23.39 10.72
CA TRP A 43 -3.33 -24.78 10.74
C TRP A 43 -4.05 -25.17 9.44
N CYS A 44 -3.99 -26.46 9.10
CA CYS A 44 -4.75 -27.11 8.01
C CYS A 44 -5.65 -28.22 8.59
N HIS A 45 -6.92 -28.20 8.22
CA HIS A 45 -7.89 -29.29 8.48
C HIS A 45 -8.01 -30.27 7.32
N LEU A 46 -7.48 -29.94 6.14
CA LEU A 46 -7.56 -30.82 4.96
C LEU A 46 -6.81 -32.15 5.21
N PRO A 47 -7.40 -33.30 4.83
CA PRO A 47 -6.82 -34.62 5.11
C PRO A 47 -5.38 -34.81 4.62
N GLU A 48 -5.04 -34.24 3.47
CA GLU A 48 -3.71 -34.37 2.86
C GLU A 48 -2.60 -33.57 3.56
N CYS A 49 -2.95 -32.58 4.38
CA CYS A 49 -1.99 -31.69 5.05
C CYS A 49 -2.31 -31.40 6.51
N ARG A 50 -3.13 -32.24 7.15
CA ARG A 50 -3.70 -31.94 8.46
C ARG A 50 -2.62 -31.64 9.50
N GLY A 51 -2.75 -30.51 10.18
CA GLY A 51 -1.80 -30.05 11.20
C GLY A 51 -1.24 -28.66 10.91
N ILE A 52 -0.08 -28.35 11.49
CA ILE A 52 0.56 -27.04 11.38
C ILE A 52 1.23 -26.91 10.01
N LEU A 53 0.79 -25.92 9.22
CA LEU A 53 1.38 -25.62 7.92
C LEU A 53 2.55 -24.65 8.01
N LEU A 54 2.50 -23.64 8.88
CA LEU A 54 3.52 -22.60 8.97
C LEU A 54 3.30 -21.77 10.23
N LYS A 55 4.36 -21.16 10.78
CA LYS A 55 4.21 -20.05 11.74
C LYS A 55 4.54 -18.72 11.08
N LEU A 56 3.76 -17.66 11.34
CA LEU A 56 4.02 -16.33 10.79
C LEU A 56 5.40 -15.81 11.22
N SER A 57 5.82 -16.12 12.43
CA SER A 57 7.12 -15.82 13.02
C SER A 57 8.30 -16.40 12.23
N GLU A 58 8.09 -17.47 11.46
CA GLU A 58 9.09 -18.08 10.56
C GLU A 58 9.24 -17.32 9.23
N THR A 59 8.39 -16.32 8.97
CA THR A 59 8.36 -15.54 7.73
C THR A 59 8.83 -14.10 7.94
N HIS A 60 8.88 -13.31 6.87
CA HIS A 60 9.05 -11.84 6.94
C HIS A 60 7.71 -11.09 6.94
N LEU A 61 6.58 -11.81 6.96
CA LEU A 61 5.24 -11.28 6.88
C LEU A 61 4.58 -11.29 8.26
N ARG A 62 3.85 -10.22 8.61
CA ARG A 62 3.25 -10.04 9.94
C ARG A 62 1.78 -9.66 9.86
N GLY A 63 1.00 -10.11 10.84
CA GLY A 63 -0.40 -9.74 11.04
C GLY A 63 -1.42 -10.57 10.26
N ALA A 64 -2.67 -10.52 10.72
CA ALA A 64 -3.79 -11.35 10.23
C ALA A 64 -4.02 -11.25 8.71
N HIS A 65 -3.95 -10.06 8.12
CA HIS A 65 -4.12 -9.88 6.68
C HIS A 65 -3.04 -10.61 5.85
N ASN A 66 -1.81 -10.68 6.37
CA ASN A 66 -0.74 -11.44 5.72
C ASN A 66 -0.90 -12.94 5.95
N ALA A 67 -1.44 -13.35 7.10
CA ALA A 67 -1.85 -14.74 7.31
C ALA A 67 -2.88 -15.16 6.25
N GLU A 68 -3.89 -14.33 5.96
CA GLU A 68 -4.87 -14.61 4.90
C GLU A 68 -4.21 -14.71 3.52
N ASN A 69 -3.26 -13.81 3.20
CA ASN A 69 -2.51 -13.91 1.94
C ASN A 69 -1.70 -15.21 1.86
N ILE A 70 -1.02 -15.59 2.93
CA ILE A 70 -0.25 -16.84 3.02
C ILE A 70 -1.18 -18.05 2.85
N MET A 71 -2.32 -18.07 3.56
CA MET A 71 -3.30 -19.15 3.43
C MET A 71 -3.91 -19.22 2.03
N ALA A 72 -4.14 -18.08 1.36
CA ALA A 72 -4.58 -18.06 -0.03
C ALA A 72 -3.55 -18.70 -0.97
N VAL A 73 -2.25 -18.41 -0.77
CA VAL A 73 -1.15 -19.00 -1.54
C VAL A 73 -1.05 -20.51 -1.27
N LEU A 74 -1.12 -20.93 -0.01
CA LEU A 74 -1.11 -22.34 0.39
C LEU A 74 -2.31 -23.08 -0.22
N ALA A 75 -3.52 -22.52 -0.13
CA ALA A 75 -4.72 -23.10 -0.72
C ALA A 75 -4.61 -23.25 -2.24
N ALA A 76 -4.07 -22.24 -2.93
CA ALA A 76 -3.83 -22.31 -4.37
C ALA A 76 -2.81 -23.41 -4.71
N GLY A 77 -1.67 -23.45 -4.00
CA GLY A 77 -0.65 -24.46 -4.25
C GLY A 77 -1.10 -25.89 -3.93
N LEU A 78 -1.90 -26.08 -2.88
CA LEU A 78 -2.56 -27.36 -2.58
C LEU A 78 -3.51 -27.78 -3.71
N ALA A 79 -4.28 -26.84 -4.27
CA ALA A 79 -5.15 -27.12 -5.42
C ALA A 79 -4.36 -27.55 -6.68
N PHE A 80 -3.10 -27.09 -6.81
CA PHE A 80 -2.18 -27.52 -7.87
C PHE A 80 -1.33 -28.75 -7.50
N GLY A 81 -1.51 -29.34 -6.32
CA GLY A 81 -0.74 -30.50 -5.86
C GLY A 81 0.73 -30.20 -5.55
N LEU A 82 1.06 -28.94 -5.21
CA LEU A 82 2.41 -28.57 -4.83
C LEU A 82 2.78 -29.16 -3.46
N PRO A 83 4.02 -29.63 -3.25
CA PRO A 83 4.47 -30.12 -1.95
C PRO A 83 4.42 -29.02 -0.89
N VAL A 84 3.79 -29.28 0.27
CA VAL A 84 3.70 -28.35 1.40
C VAL A 84 5.07 -27.81 1.79
N ARG A 85 6.08 -28.69 1.85
CA ARG A 85 7.45 -28.31 2.18
C ARG A 85 8.02 -27.24 1.23
N ALA A 86 7.86 -27.41 -0.08
CA ALA A 86 8.37 -26.45 -1.06
C ALA A 86 7.66 -25.09 -0.95
N MET A 87 6.35 -25.11 -0.69
CA MET A 87 5.59 -23.87 -0.43
C MET A 87 6.06 -23.17 0.84
N ARG A 88 6.28 -23.91 1.94
CA ARG A 88 6.83 -23.34 3.19
C ARG A 88 8.18 -22.67 2.96
N GLU A 89 9.10 -23.37 2.32
CA GLU A 89 10.45 -22.85 2.01
C GLU A 89 10.36 -21.56 1.18
N ALA A 90 9.51 -21.53 0.15
CA ALA A 90 9.30 -20.33 -0.68
C ALA A 90 8.69 -19.16 0.13
N ILE A 91 7.72 -19.42 1.00
CA ILE A 91 7.07 -18.39 1.83
C ILE A 91 8.02 -17.83 2.89
N MET A 92 8.85 -18.69 3.51
CA MET A 92 9.86 -18.26 4.48
C MET A 92 10.96 -17.41 3.81
N ALA A 93 11.38 -17.78 2.60
CA ALA A 93 12.36 -17.03 1.81
C ALA A 93 11.80 -15.73 1.21
N TYR A 94 10.47 -15.59 1.13
CA TYR A 94 9.85 -14.38 0.60
C TYR A 94 10.10 -13.19 1.53
N VAL A 95 10.90 -12.25 1.04
CA VAL A 95 11.07 -10.93 1.64
C VAL A 95 10.07 -10.00 0.96
N PRO A 96 9.07 -9.44 1.68
CA PRO A 96 8.19 -8.45 1.11
C PRO A 96 9.03 -7.28 0.61
N GLN A 97 8.80 -6.89 -0.64
CA GLN A 97 9.52 -5.76 -1.21
C GLN A 97 9.27 -4.48 -0.38
N PRO A 98 10.27 -3.58 -0.30
CA PRO A 98 10.08 -2.25 0.27
C PRO A 98 8.90 -1.52 -0.40
N HIS A 99 8.54 -0.33 0.12
CA HIS A 99 7.53 0.57 -0.46
C HIS A 99 6.04 0.31 -0.10
N ARG A 100 5.76 -0.34 1.03
CA ARG A 100 4.50 -0.16 1.77
C ARG A 100 4.78 0.65 3.02
N CYS A 101 4.26 1.88 3.07
CA CYS A 101 4.45 2.81 4.19
C CYS A 101 5.90 2.86 4.73
N GLU A 102 6.89 2.90 3.83
CA GLU A 102 8.31 2.99 4.17
C GLU A 102 8.63 4.41 4.66
N ILE A 103 9.12 4.56 5.89
CA ILE A 103 9.66 5.84 6.35
C ILE A 103 10.97 6.10 5.60
N VAL A 104 10.97 7.12 4.74
CA VAL A 104 12.10 7.51 3.91
C VAL A 104 13.07 8.39 4.69
N ALA A 105 12.54 9.38 5.41
CA ALA A 105 13.32 10.32 6.19
C ALA A 105 12.45 11.02 7.24
N GLU A 106 13.10 11.52 8.28
CA GLU A 106 12.58 12.56 9.15
C GLU A 106 13.44 13.82 8.99
N ARG A 107 12.80 14.95 8.69
CA ARG A 107 13.48 16.21 8.35
C ARG A 107 12.67 17.40 8.86
N ASN A 108 13.30 18.28 9.64
CA ASN A 108 12.63 19.42 10.28
C ASN A 108 11.37 19.04 11.09
N GLY A 109 11.39 17.85 11.70
CA GLY A 109 10.25 17.28 12.42
C GLY A 109 9.13 16.75 11.51
N VAL A 110 9.30 16.72 10.19
CA VAL A 110 8.35 16.15 9.23
C VAL A 110 8.77 14.73 8.86
N THR A 111 7.83 13.80 8.93
CA THR A 111 8.05 12.40 8.50
C THR A 111 7.66 12.21 7.05
N TYR A 112 8.54 11.64 6.23
CA TYR A 112 8.29 11.34 4.82
C TYR A 112 8.06 9.85 4.63
N ILE A 113 6.91 9.47 4.10
CA ILE A 113 6.49 8.07 3.95
C ILE A 113 6.25 7.76 2.47
N ASN A 114 6.90 6.69 1.99
CA ASN A 114 6.74 6.14 0.66
C ASN A 114 5.78 4.94 0.68
N ASP A 115 4.61 5.14 0.08
CA ASP A 115 3.59 4.12 -0.19
C ASP A 115 3.28 4.06 -1.69
N SER A 116 4.31 4.18 -2.53
CA SER A 116 4.19 4.17 -4.00
C SER A 116 3.47 2.94 -4.56
N LYS A 117 3.39 1.84 -3.80
CA LYS A 117 2.66 0.62 -4.16
C LYS A 117 1.14 0.75 -4.03
N ALA A 118 0.61 1.82 -3.42
CA ALA A 118 -0.82 2.09 -3.37
C ALA A 118 -1.37 2.53 -4.73
N THR A 119 -1.61 1.57 -5.62
CA THR A 119 -2.08 1.80 -6.99
C THR A 119 -3.61 1.72 -7.13
N ASN A 120 -4.35 1.84 -6.02
CA ASN A 120 -5.81 1.94 -6.00
C ASN A 120 -6.27 2.83 -4.84
N VAL A 121 -7.50 3.32 -4.90
CA VAL A 121 -8.05 4.28 -3.93
C VAL A 121 -8.20 3.69 -2.53
N ASP A 122 -8.57 2.40 -2.41
CA ASP A 122 -8.69 1.70 -1.13
C ASP A 122 -7.36 1.62 -0.36
N ALA A 123 -6.25 1.46 -1.07
CA ALA A 123 -4.92 1.46 -0.47
C ALA A 123 -4.60 2.83 0.16
N VAL A 124 -4.92 3.92 -0.53
CA VAL A 124 -4.76 5.29 0.00
C VAL A 124 -5.60 5.50 1.25
N ILE A 125 -6.87 5.06 1.24
CA ILE A 125 -7.76 5.16 2.41
C ILE A 125 -7.16 4.42 3.62
N LYS A 126 -6.63 3.21 3.40
CA LYS A 126 -5.98 2.42 4.46
C LYS A 126 -4.72 3.10 4.99
N ALA A 127 -3.87 3.64 4.11
CA ALA A 127 -2.67 4.37 4.51
C ALA A 127 -3.01 5.60 5.34
N LEU A 128 -3.99 6.42 4.91
CA LEU A 128 -4.44 7.61 5.64
C LEU A 128 -5.01 7.27 7.03
N ARG A 129 -5.79 6.19 7.14
CA ARG A 129 -6.37 5.76 8.42
C ARG A 129 -5.30 5.32 9.42
N ALA A 130 -4.21 4.71 8.93
CA ALA A 130 -3.10 4.22 9.76
C ALA A 130 -2.18 5.34 10.30
N LEU A 131 -2.22 6.54 9.72
CA LEU A 131 -1.35 7.65 10.11
C LEU A 131 -2.05 8.64 11.06
N PRO A 132 -1.28 9.31 11.94
CA PRO A 132 -1.78 10.46 12.67
C PRO A 132 -2.10 11.60 11.70
N ALA A 133 -3.11 12.40 12.03
CA ALA A 133 -3.42 13.63 11.30
C ALA A 133 -2.59 14.81 11.86
N PRO A 134 -2.28 15.84 11.05
CA PRO A 134 -2.60 15.96 9.63
C PRO A 134 -1.52 15.38 8.70
N VAL A 135 -1.96 14.95 7.51
CA VAL A 135 -1.13 14.42 6.43
C VAL A 135 -1.14 15.37 5.22
N ILE A 136 0.02 15.54 4.58
CA ILE A 136 0.16 16.13 3.25
C ILE A 136 0.28 14.96 2.27
N LEU A 137 -0.73 14.78 1.43
CA LEU A 137 -0.82 13.65 0.51
C LEU A 137 -0.27 14.04 -0.87
N ILE A 138 0.67 13.27 -1.41
CA ILE A 138 1.04 13.32 -2.82
C ILE A 138 0.36 12.14 -3.52
N ALA A 139 -0.51 12.45 -4.49
CA ALA A 139 -1.30 11.44 -5.19
C ALA A 139 -1.40 11.69 -6.70
N GLY A 140 -1.69 10.64 -7.45
CA GLY A 140 -1.90 10.69 -8.88
C GLY A 140 -0.97 9.78 -9.68
N GLY A 141 -1.26 9.71 -10.98
CA GLY A 141 -0.58 8.85 -11.94
C GLY A 141 -1.49 8.58 -13.14
N ARG A 142 -1.35 7.40 -13.73
CA ARG A 142 -2.11 7.00 -14.92
C ARG A 142 -3.57 6.71 -14.61
N ASP A 143 -4.46 7.26 -15.44
CA ASP A 143 -5.89 7.05 -15.26
C ASP A 143 -6.32 5.64 -15.66
N LYS A 144 -7.21 5.06 -14.85
CA LYS A 144 -7.84 3.76 -15.08
C LYS A 144 -9.37 3.84 -14.98
N GLY A 145 -9.93 5.05 -14.99
CA GLY A 145 -11.38 5.26 -14.83
C GLY A 145 -11.87 4.95 -13.41
N LEU A 146 -11.05 5.26 -12.41
CA LEU A 146 -11.39 5.03 -11.01
C LEU A 146 -12.34 6.11 -10.49
N ASP A 147 -13.22 5.74 -9.56
CA ASP A 147 -14.00 6.70 -8.79
C ASP A 147 -13.20 7.20 -7.60
N TYR A 148 -12.71 8.43 -7.69
CA TYR A 148 -11.93 9.07 -6.62
C TYR A 148 -12.80 9.60 -5.47
N THR A 149 -14.12 9.67 -5.62
CA THR A 149 -15.00 10.23 -4.59
C THR A 149 -15.08 9.37 -3.33
N VAL A 150 -14.78 8.08 -3.44
CA VAL A 150 -14.78 7.12 -2.31
C VAL A 150 -13.77 7.46 -1.21
N ALA A 151 -12.71 8.22 -1.52
CA ALA A 151 -11.70 8.65 -0.54
C ALA A 151 -12.12 9.88 0.28
N ARG A 152 -13.21 10.56 -0.06
CA ARG A 152 -13.56 11.88 0.49
C ARG A 152 -13.61 11.93 2.02
N GLU A 153 -14.20 10.92 2.64
CA GLU A 153 -14.32 10.87 4.11
C GLU A 153 -12.93 10.78 4.77
N ALA A 154 -12.07 9.88 4.29
CA ALA A 154 -10.73 9.72 4.83
C ALA A 154 -9.87 10.98 4.60
N LEU A 155 -10.02 11.62 3.43
CA LEU A 155 -9.33 12.87 3.11
C LEU A 155 -9.75 14.00 4.08
N ALA A 156 -11.05 14.18 4.30
CA ALA A 156 -11.58 15.23 5.18
C ALA A 156 -11.07 15.08 6.64
N GLN A 157 -10.87 13.83 7.09
CA GLN A 157 -10.44 13.54 8.47
C GLN A 157 -8.91 13.63 8.66
N LYS A 158 -8.13 13.34 7.61
CA LYS A 158 -6.69 13.08 7.75
C LYS A 158 -5.81 14.05 6.98
N VAL A 159 -6.28 14.61 5.87
CA VAL A 159 -5.43 15.32 4.92
C VAL A 159 -5.60 16.84 5.05
N LYS A 160 -4.48 17.54 5.25
CA LYS A 160 -4.39 19.00 5.28
C LYS A 160 -4.28 19.58 3.87
N LEU A 161 -3.56 18.90 2.98
CA LEU A 161 -3.35 19.29 1.59
C LEU A 161 -3.12 18.04 0.73
N ALA A 162 -3.79 17.98 -0.42
CA ALA A 162 -3.48 17.02 -1.48
C ALA A 162 -2.69 17.70 -2.61
N VAL A 163 -1.51 17.18 -2.91
CA VAL A 163 -0.67 17.58 -4.05
C VAL A 163 -0.83 16.53 -5.15
N LEU A 164 -1.35 16.94 -6.29
CA LEU A 164 -1.84 16.05 -7.35
C LEU A 164 -0.94 16.09 -8.57
N ILE A 165 -0.49 14.93 -9.02
CA ILE A 165 0.42 14.76 -10.18
C ILE A 165 -0.16 13.82 -11.23
N GLY A 166 0.48 13.79 -12.40
CA GLY A 166 0.16 12.84 -13.47
C GLY A 166 -1.15 13.12 -14.19
N GLU A 167 -1.56 12.15 -15.02
CA GLU A 167 -2.75 12.26 -15.87
C GLU A 167 -4.04 12.48 -15.06
N THR A 168 -4.12 11.87 -13.87
CA THR A 168 -5.33 11.90 -13.03
C THR A 168 -5.51 13.17 -12.22
N ARG A 169 -4.54 14.10 -12.22
CA ARG A 169 -4.55 15.28 -11.34
C ARG A 169 -5.84 16.09 -11.41
N ALA A 170 -6.34 16.36 -12.63
CA ALA A 170 -7.56 17.14 -12.82
C ALA A 170 -8.83 16.40 -12.37
N ALA A 171 -8.88 15.08 -12.60
CA ALA A 171 -10.00 14.25 -12.16
C ALA A 171 -10.05 14.11 -10.63
N MET A 172 -8.91 13.87 -9.99
CA MET A 172 -8.77 13.83 -8.53
C MET A 172 -9.09 15.19 -7.91
N ALA A 173 -8.59 16.30 -8.47
CA ALA A 173 -8.88 17.65 -7.98
C ALA A 173 -10.38 17.93 -7.97
N ARG A 174 -11.08 17.59 -9.05
CA ARG A 174 -12.55 17.71 -9.15
C ARG A 174 -13.27 16.90 -8.08
N ALA A 175 -12.78 15.69 -7.80
CA ALA A 175 -13.37 14.82 -6.80
C ALA A 175 -13.09 15.29 -5.36
N TRP A 176 -11.90 15.81 -5.07
CA TRP A 176 -11.41 16.03 -3.70
C TRP A 176 -11.46 17.48 -3.20
N ARG A 177 -11.44 18.48 -4.10
CA ARG A 177 -11.59 19.91 -3.73
C ARG A 177 -12.79 20.22 -2.81
N PRO A 178 -13.95 19.51 -2.89
CA PRO A 178 -15.05 19.74 -1.95
C PRO A 178 -14.75 19.41 -0.48
N VAL A 179 -13.69 18.64 -0.19
CA VAL A 179 -13.39 18.16 1.17
C VAL A 179 -11.97 18.48 1.65
N VAL A 180 -11.04 18.78 0.75
CA VAL A 180 -9.64 19.08 1.09
C VAL A 180 -9.02 20.04 0.07
N PRO A 181 -8.15 20.98 0.50
CA PRO A 181 -7.35 21.77 -0.43
C PRO A 181 -6.54 20.89 -1.37
N CYS A 182 -6.55 21.22 -2.66
CA CYS A 182 -5.83 20.49 -3.70
C CYS A 182 -4.96 21.44 -4.52
N VAL A 183 -3.68 21.09 -4.70
CA VAL A 183 -2.74 21.79 -5.58
C VAL A 183 -2.26 20.80 -6.64
N GLU A 184 -2.15 21.25 -7.88
CA GLU A 184 -1.63 20.44 -8.98
C GLU A 184 -0.13 20.73 -9.15
N ALA A 185 0.65 19.70 -9.48
CA ALA A 185 2.07 19.82 -9.80
C ALA A 185 2.38 19.07 -11.10
N ASP A 186 3.38 19.54 -11.83
CA ASP A 186 3.80 18.97 -13.12
C ASP A 186 4.83 17.84 -12.96
N SER A 187 5.49 17.76 -11.80
CA SER A 187 6.47 16.71 -11.50
C SER A 187 6.42 16.24 -10.04
N LEU A 188 7.02 15.08 -9.78
CA LEU A 188 7.17 14.58 -8.41
C LEU A 188 8.13 15.45 -7.60
N ASP A 189 9.18 15.99 -8.21
CA ASP A 189 10.12 16.91 -7.55
C ASP A 189 9.38 18.18 -7.09
N GLU A 190 8.56 18.76 -7.96
CA GLU A 190 7.73 19.91 -7.61
C GLU A 190 6.71 19.56 -6.52
N ALA A 191 6.07 18.39 -6.61
CA ALA A 191 5.11 17.94 -5.61
C ALA A 191 5.74 17.79 -4.22
N VAL A 192 6.95 17.21 -4.15
CA VAL A 192 7.74 17.08 -2.92
C VAL A 192 8.15 18.45 -2.39
N ALA A 193 8.57 19.38 -3.26
CA ALA A 193 8.90 20.75 -2.85
C ALA A 193 7.69 21.52 -2.30
N ILE A 194 6.52 21.38 -2.92
CA ILE A 194 5.26 21.95 -2.41
C ILE A 194 4.91 21.32 -1.05
N ALA A 195 4.96 20.00 -0.94
CA ALA A 195 4.64 19.30 0.29
C ALA A 195 5.57 19.69 1.45
N ALA A 196 6.88 19.78 1.19
CA ALA A 196 7.88 20.20 2.17
C ALA A 196 7.68 21.63 2.67
N ARG A 197 7.21 22.56 1.81
CA ARG A 197 6.89 23.94 2.21
C ARG A 197 5.62 24.06 3.06
N GLN A 198 4.69 23.12 2.92
CA GLN A 198 3.37 23.16 3.56
C GLN A 198 3.32 22.31 4.84
N ALA A 199 4.24 21.35 4.98
CA ALA A 199 4.37 20.51 6.16
C ALA A 199 5.00 21.26 7.33
N GLY A 200 4.40 21.13 8.51
CA GLY A 200 4.93 21.58 9.79
C GLY A 200 5.53 20.44 10.61
N ALA A 201 6.33 20.79 11.63
CA ALA A 201 6.88 19.79 12.54
C ALA A 201 5.78 18.96 13.22
N GLY A 202 5.97 17.64 13.28
CA GLY A 202 4.99 16.66 13.75
C GLY A 202 4.04 16.15 12.66
N GLU A 203 4.02 16.76 11.47
CA GLU A 203 3.17 16.34 10.36
C GLU A 203 3.87 15.30 9.47
N THR A 204 3.08 14.66 8.59
CA THR A 204 3.58 13.62 7.67
C THR A 204 3.35 14.02 6.21
N VAL A 205 4.37 13.83 5.37
CA VAL A 205 4.25 13.84 3.91
C VAL A 205 4.17 12.40 3.43
N LEU A 206 3.06 12.03 2.78
CA LEU A 206 2.78 10.69 2.30
C LEU A 206 2.71 10.66 0.77
N LEU A 207 3.57 9.87 0.12
CA LEU A 207 3.33 9.46 -1.27
C LEU A 207 2.43 8.22 -1.26
N SER A 208 1.14 8.38 -1.60
CA SER A 208 0.20 7.26 -1.77
C SER A 208 -0.68 7.53 -3.01
N PRO A 209 -0.29 7.00 -4.18
CA PRO A 209 -0.67 7.56 -5.47
C PRO A 209 -2.10 7.28 -5.95
N ALA A 210 -2.82 6.32 -5.36
CA ALA A 210 -4.10 5.77 -5.83
C ALA A 210 -4.10 5.18 -7.26
N CYS A 211 -3.03 5.39 -8.04
CA CYS A 211 -2.96 5.11 -9.46
C CYS A 211 -1.66 4.38 -9.84
N ALA A 212 -1.71 3.72 -11.01
CA ALA A 212 -0.51 3.14 -11.61
C ALA A 212 0.47 4.25 -12.01
N SER A 213 1.76 3.91 -12.11
CA SER A 213 2.84 4.88 -12.31
C SER A 213 3.28 5.07 -13.77
N PHE A 214 2.70 4.33 -14.72
CA PHE A 214 3.19 4.20 -16.11
C PHE A 214 3.04 5.45 -16.98
N ASP A 215 2.44 6.52 -16.47
CA ASP A 215 2.39 7.81 -17.15
C ASP A 215 3.69 8.60 -16.98
N MET A 216 4.25 8.60 -15.77
CA MET A 216 5.44 9.39 -15.41
C MET A 216 6.67 8.53 -15.10
N PHE A 217 6.51 7.23 -14.87
CA PHE A 217 7.57 6.35 -14.38
C PHE A 217 7.56 4.96 -15.03
N ARG A 218 8.69 4.25 -14.97
CA ARG A 218 8.81 2.88 -15.50
C ARG A 218 7.93 1.86 -14.76
N ASN A 219 7.82 1.99 -13.45
CA ASN A 219 7.06 1.12 -12.54
C ASN A 219 6.90 1.84 -11.18
N TYR A 220 6.27 1.19 -10.19
CA TYR A 220 6.01 1.84 -8.90
C TYR A 220 7.27 1.95 -8.05
N GLU A 221 8.23 1.03 -8.24
CA GLU A 221 9.55 1.05 -7.63
C GLU A 221 10.31 2.30 -8.08
N HIS A 222 10.36 2.58 -9.39
CA HIS A 222 10.96 3.78 -9.95
C HIS A 222 10.35 5.06 -9.35
N ARG A 223 9.02 5.12 -9.23
CA ARG A 223 8.34 6.25 -8.57
C ARG A 223 8.74 6.40 -7.10
N GLY A 224 8.87 5.27 -6.38
CA GLY A 224 9.31 5.27 -4.98
C GLY A 224 10.75 5.74 -4.81
N GLU A 225 11.66 5.30 -5.68
CA GLU A 225 13.05 5.74 -5.68
C GLU A 225 13.19 7.22 -6.07
N GLU A 226 12.41 7.69 -7.05
CA GLU A 226 12.35 9.12 -7.39
C GLU A 226 11.82 9.97 -6.23
N PHE A 227 10.85 9.48 -5.46
CA PHE A 227 10.38 10.16 -4.25
C PHE A 227 11.49 10.26 -3.20
N LYS A 228 12.23 9.18 -2.95
CA LYS A 228 13.38 9.21 -2.04
C LYS A 228 14.41 10.23 -2.50
N ARG A 229 14.78 10.19 -3.78
CA ARG A 229 15.71 11.15 -4.39
C ARG A 229 15.24 12.59 -4.18
N ALA A 230 13.99 12.87 -4.50
CA ALA A 230 13.37 14.19 -4.37
C ALA A 230 13.38 14.70 -2.91
N VAL A 231 13.03 13.84 -1.95
CA VAL A 231 13.05 14.17 -0.52
C VAL A 231 14.48 14.52 -0.08
N PHE A 232 15.49 13.76 -0.50
CA PHE A 232 16.88 14.10 -0.14
C PHE A 232 17.40 15.35 -0.85
N ALA A 233 17.00 15.61 -2.10
CA ALA A 233 17.43 16.76 -2.89
C ALA A 233 16.84 18.09 -2.38
N ALA A 234 15.54 18.13 -2.05
CA ALA A 234 14.85 19.33 -1.57
C ALA A 234 15.50 19.92 -0.30
N HIS A 235 16.23 19.12 0.46
CA HIS A 235 16.94 19.56 1.67
C HIS A 235 18.38 20.03 1.42
N ALA A 236 19.00 19.67 0.30
CA ALA A 236 20.32 20.18 -0.06
C ALA A 236 20.27 21.68 -0.39
N GLU A 237 19.20 22.14 -1.02
CA GLU A 237 19.00 23.55 -1.40
C GLU A 237 18.70 24.45 -0.18
N VAL A 238 18.00 23.94 0.83
CA VAL A 238 17.69 24.72 2.05
C VAL A 238 18.95 25.00 2.88
N ARG A 239 19.95 24.11 2.88
CA ARG A 239 21.25 24.36 3.55
C ARG A 239 22.08 25.44 2.87
N ASN A 240 21.96 25.61 1.55
CA ASN A 240 22.73 26.60 0.80
C ASN A 240 22.13 28.01 0.83
N ASN A 241 20.90 28.17 1.32
CA ASN A 241 20.19 29.46 1.38
C ASN A 241 20.06 30.04 2.81
N GLN A 242 20.79 29.52 3.80
CA GLN A 242 20.92 30.21 5.09
C GLN A 242 21.88 31.41 4.96
N PRO A 243 21.47 32.63 5.35
CA PRO A 243 22.40 33.76 5.39
C PRO A 243 23.51 33.46 6.40
N THR A 244 24.76 33.48 5.93
CA THR A 244 25.93 33.45 6.81
C THR A 244 25.82 34.58 7.81
N VAL A 245 25.53 34.25 9.07
CA VAL A 245 25.64 35.19 10.18
C VAL A 245 27.10 35.60 10.25
N ARG A 246 27.41 36.82 9.79
CA ARG A 246 28.72 37.42 10.02
C ARG A 246 28.83 37.69 11.52
N GLU A 247 29.72 36.95 12.17
CA GLU A 247 30.17 37.21 13.53
C GLU A 247 30.56 38.70 13.66
N ARG A 248 29.90 39.41 14.57
CA ARG A 248 30.46 40.64 15.13
C ARG A 248 31.28 40.24 16.34
N ASN A 249 32.60 40.24 16.19
CA ASN A 249 33.50 40.21 17.33
C ASN A 249 33.56 41.61 17.98
N PRO A 250 33.68 41.69 19.32
CA PRO A 250 33.82 42.95 20.06
C PRO A 250 35.14 43.67 19.79
#